data_AF-A0A553FQ84-F1
#
_entry.id   AF-A0A553FQ84-F1
#
_cell.length_a   1.000
_cell.length_b   1.000
_cell.length_c   1.000
_cell.angle_alpha   90.00
_cell.angle_beta   90.00
_cell.angle_gamma   90.00
#
_symmetry.space_group_name_H-M   'P 1'
#
loop_
_entity.id
_entity.type
_entity.pdbx_description
1 polymer ?
#
loop_
_entity_poly.entity_id
_entity_poly.type
_entity_poly.pdbx_seq_one_letter_code
_entity_poly.pdbx_strand_id
1 'polypeptide(L)'
;MEVTILVRYLHFIGVFTIVSCIVAQHLLIAPEVSRAKMKRLLVLDRIYGVSSIVVVMAGLSLWFWLGKPAEYYSKNWILYLKVGLFIIVGVLSIIPTRFFSKHHKGEPDDTVVIPGIIKKVIRIELLLMFLIPLLATLMASGKGYFGE
;
A
#
# COMPACT_ATOMS: atom_id res chain seq x y z
N MET A 1 -7.59 -24.58 10.35
CA MET A 1 -6.74 -23.36 10.42
C MET A 1 -7.47 -22.36 11.28
N GLU A 2 -6.82 -21.79 12.30
CA GLU A 2 -7.46 -20.75 13.13
C GLU A 2 -7.75 -19.50 12.30
N VAL A 3 -8.92 -18.88 12.54
CA VAL A 3 -9.35 -17.66 11.83
C VAL A 3 -8.30 -16.55 11.95
N THR A 4 -7.68 -16.40 13.12
CA THR A 4 -6.60 -15.43 13.36
C THR A 4 -5.39 -15.65 12.46
N ILE A 5 -4.98 -16.91 12.22
CA ILE A 5 -3.85 -17.23 11.33
C ILE A 5 -4.19 -16.86 9.90
N LEU A 6 -5.40 -17.20 9.44
CA LEU A 6 -5.87 -16.85 8.10
C LEU A 6 -5.87 -15.33 7.88
N VAL A 7 -6.39 -14.56 8.84
CA VAL A 7 -6.44 -13.09 8.73
C VAL A 7 -5.04 -12.48 8.72
N ARG A 8 -4.10 -12.98 9.54
CA ARG A 8 -2.68 -12.56 9.47
C ARG A 8 -2.07 -12.85 8.11
N TYR A 9 -2.34 -14.04 7.56
CA TYR A 9 -1.82 -14.44 6.26
C TYR A 9 -2.37 -13.55 5.14
N LEU A 10 -3.69 -13.29 5.13
CA LEU A 10 -4.32 -12.37 4.18
C LEU A 10 -3.76 -10.95 4.28
N HIS A 11 -3.51 -10.46 5.50
CA HIS A 11 -2.85 -9.18 5.70
C HIS A 11 -1.46 -9.15 5.05
N PHE A 12 -0.64 -10.18 5.24
CA PHE A 12 0.67 -10.27 4.58
C PHE A 12 0.58 -10.34 3.07
N ILE A 13 -0.32 -11.17 2.52
CA ILE A 13 -0.56 -11.25 1.07
C ILE A 13 -0.94 -9.88 0.51
N GLY A 14 -1.83 -9.16 1.19
CA GLY A 14 -2.20 -7.79 0.81
C GLY A 14 -0.99 -6.85 0.79
N VAL A 15 -0.17 -6.85 1.86
CA VAL A 15 1.04 -5.99 1.94
C VAL A 15 2.03 -6.33 0.83
N PHE A 16 2.32 -7.62 0.60
CA PHE A 16 3.24 -8.02 -0.46
C PHE A 16 2.71 -7.65 -1.84
N THR A 17 1.41 -7.83 -2.08
CA THR A 17 0.78 -7.46 -3.36
C THR A 17 0.88 -5.96 -3.61
N ILE A 18 0.66 -5.13 -2.58
CA ILE A 18 0.83 -3.67 -2.66
C ILE A 18 2.27 -3.33 -3.06
N VAL A 19 3.27 -3.85 -2.33
CA VAL A 19 4.69 -3.58 -2.60
C VAL A 19 5.07 -4.04 -4.02
N SER A 20 4.66 -5.24 -4.43
CA SER A 20 4.89 -5.75 -5.77
C SER A 20 4.26 -4.86 -6.85
N CYS A 21 3.06 -4.34 -6.63
CA CYS A 21 2.40 -3.44 -7.57
C CYS A 21 3.13 -2.10 -7.68
N ILE A 22 3.54 -1.49 -6.57
CA ILE A 22 4.31 -0.23 -6.59
C ILE A 22 5.65 -0.43 -7.31
N VAL A 23 6.36 -1.53 -7.05
CA VAL A 23 7.61 -1.86 -7.74
C VAL A 23 7.37 -2.04 -9.25
N ALA A 24 6.34 -2.78 -9.64
CA ALA A 24 5.99 -2.97 -11.05
C ALA A 24 5.63 -1.63 -11.73
N GLN A 25 4.86 -0.76 -11.07
CA GLN A 25 4.56 0.57 -11.57
C GLN A 25 5.83 1.42 -11.74
N HIS A 26 6.75 1.39 -10.77
CA HIS A 26 8.02 2.11 -10.85
C HIS A 26 8.91 1.65 -12.01
N LEU A 27 8.93 0.35 -12.30
CA LEU A 27 9.69 -0.22 -13.41
C LEU A 27 9.05 0.07 -14.77
N LEU A 28 7.72 0.13 -14.84
CA LEU A 28 6.98 0.37 -16.08
C LEU A 28 6.82 1.86 -16.43
N ILE A 29 6.92 2.76 -15.45
CA ILE A 29 6.77 4.20 -15.67
C ILE A 29 8.02 4.79 -16.36
N ALA A 30 7.80 5.46 -17.48
CA ALA A 30 8.82 6.18 -18.25
C ALA A 30 8.31 7.60 -18.58
N PRO A 31 9.17 8.53 -19.03
CA PRO A 31 8.73 9.88 -19.41
C PRO A 31 7.59 9.89 -20.43
N GLU A 32 7.59 8.91 -21.34
CA GLU A 32 6.49 8.63 -22.26
C GLU A 32 6.17 7.14 -22.23
N VAL A 33 4.88 6.81 -22.25
CA VAL A 33 4.41 5.41 -22.27
C VAL A 33 3.32 5.24 -23.31
N SER A 34 3.27 4.08 -23.97
CA SER A 34 2.16 3.76 -24.87
C SER A 34 0.85 3.55 -24.09
N ARG A 35 -0.30 3.74 -24.73
CA ARG A 35 -1.60 3.48 -24.09
C ARG A 35 -1.77 2.01 -23.69
N ALA A 36 -1.17 1.08 -24.42
CA ALA A 36 -1.10 -0.32 -24.00
C ALA A 36 -0.40 -0.48 -22.63
N LYS A 37 0.73 0.20 -22.42
CA LYS A 37 1.42 0.23 -21.11
C LYS A 37 0.61 0.98 -20.07
N MET A 38 -0.08 2.07 -20.44
CA MET A 38 -0.97 2.81 -19.54
C MET A 38 -2.10 1.93 -18.98
N LYS A 39 -2.71 1.08 -19.82
CA LYS A 39 -3.73 0.11 -19.38
C LYS A 39 -3.15 -0.88 -18.38
N ARG A 40 -1.91 -1.36 -18.58
CA ARG A 40 -1.23 -2.25 -17.61
C ARG A 40 -0.96 -1.54 -16.28
N LEU A 41 -0.50 -0.28 -16.31
CA LEU A 41 -0.33 0.53 -15.11
C LEU A 41 -1.65 0.69 -14.33
N LEU A 42 -2.76 0.92 -15.03
CA LEU A 42 -4.09 0.99 -14.42
C LEU A 42 -4.54 -0.35 -13.82
N VAL A 43 -4.22 -1.49 -14.43
CA VAL A 43 -4.51 -2.82 -13.85
C VAL A 43 -3.72 -3.02 -12.55
N LEU A 44 -2.43 -2.72 -12.55
CA LEU A 44 -1.60 -2.77 -11.34
C LEU A 44 -2.15 -1.85 -10.23
N ASP A 45 -2.60 -0.65 -10.62
CA ASP A 45 -3.20 0.33 -9.70
C ASP A 45 -4.51 -0.18 -9.07
N ARG A 46 -5.35 -0.88 -9.83
CA ARG A 46 -6.57 -1.51 -9.30
C ARG A 46 -6.25 -2.67 -8.36
N ILE A 47 -5.27 -3.52 -8.69
CA ILE A 47 -4.84 -4.62 -7.82
C ILE A 47 -4.27 -4.05 -6.52
N TYR A 48 -3.46 -3.00 -6.60
CA TYR A 48 -2.99 -2.23 -5.45
C TYR A 48 -4.15 -1.71 -4.59
N GLY A 49 -5.17 -1.10 -5.20
CA GLY A 49 -6.31 -0.54 -4.49
C GLY A 49 -7.12 -1.59 -3.75
N VAL A 50 -7.44 -2.71 -4.40
CA VAL A 50 -8.13 -3.85 -3.77
C VAL A 50 -7.29 -4.44 -2.64
N SER A 51 -5.98 -4.60 -2.85
CA SER A 51 -5.06 -5.12 -1.83
C SER A 51 -5.00 -4.19 -0.60
N SER A 52 -5.05 -2.87 -0.81
CA SER A 52 -5.13 -1.90 0.29
C SER A 52 -6.37 -2.09 1.16
N ILE A 53 -7.53 -2.37 0.56
CA ILE A 53 -8.76 -2.68 1.30
C ILE A 53 -8.58 -3.96 2.13
N VAL A 54 -7.97 -5.01 1.56
CA VAL A 54 -7.67 -6.26 2.28
C VAL A 54 -6.76 -6.00 3.48
N VAL A 55 -5.69 -5.22 3.31
CA VAL A 55 -4.76 -4.86 4.39
C VAL A 55 -5.47 -4.10 5.50
N VAL A 56 -6.29 -3.10 5.18
CA VAL A 56 -7.03 -2.33 6.19
C VAL A 56 -8.01 -3.22 6.95
N MET A 57 -8.85 -4.00 6.25
CA MET A 57 -9.83 -4.85 6.90
C MET A 57 -9.15 -5.88 7.80
N ALA A 58 -8.14 -6.59 7.29
CA ALA A 58 -7.41 -7.58 8.08
C ALA A 58 -6.65 -6.95 9.26
N GLY A 59 -6.05 -5.78 9.07
CA GLY A 59 -5.34 -5.04 10.11
C GLY A 59 -6.24 -4.59 11.25
N LEU A 60 -7.43 -4.05 10.92
CA LEU A 60 -8.44 -3.67 11.90
C LEU A 60 -9.03 -4.91 12.59
N SER A 61 -9.27 -6.00 11.86
CA SER A 61 -9.68 -7.29 12.43
C SER A 61 -8.69 -7.80 13.48
N LEU A 62 -7.39 -7.69 13.20
CA LEU A 62 -6.33 -8.09 14.13
C LEU A 62 -6.18 -7.13 15.31
N TRP A 63 -6.43 -5.84 15.12
CA TRP A 63 -6.37 -4.87 16.21
C TRP A 63 -7.52 -5.09 17.20
N PHE A 64 -8.77 -5.13 16.73
CA PHE A 64 -9.93 -5.04 17.62
C PHE A 64 -10.55 -6.39 18.01
N TRP A 65 -10.35 -7.47 17.24
CA TRP A 65 -11.09 -8.72 17.46
C TRP A 65 -10.24 -9.99 17.59
N LEU A 66 -9.18 -10.15 16.78
CA LEU A 66 -8.51 -11.46 16.61
C LEU A 66 -7.09 -11.53 17.15
N GLY A 67 -6.41 -10.38 17.32
CA GLY A 67 -5.01 -10.34 17.72
C GLY A 67 -4.80 -10.44 19.22
N LYS A 68 -3.74 -9.77 19.70
CA LYS A 68 -3.56 -9.52 21.14
C LYS A 68 -4.71 -8.66 21.68
N PRO A 69 -4.92 -8.60 23.01
CA PRO A 69 -5.90 -7.69 23.60
C PRO A 69 -5.74 -6.28 23.03
N ALA A 70 -6.84 -5.63 22.65
CA ALA A 70 -6.80 -4.35 21.94
C ALA A 70 -5.98 -3.29 22.67
N GLU A 71 -5.95 -3.33 24.00
CA GLU A 71 -5.14 -2.44 24.84
C GLU A 71 -3.64 -2.53 24.54
N TYR A 72 -3.11 -3.73 24.26
CA TYR A 72 -1.70 -3.92 23.85
C TYR A 72 -1.35 -3.12 22.60
N TYR A 73 -2.31 -3.02 21.67
CA TYR A 73 -2.17 -2.26 20.43
C TYR A 73 -2.40 -0.76 20.68
N SER A 74 -3.50 -0.41 21.35
CA SER A 74 -3.92 0.98 21.56
C SER A 74 -2.98 1.78 22.46
N LYS A 75 -2.20 1.12 23.32
CA LYS A 75 -1.13 1.71 24.13
C LYS A 75 0.24 1.69 23.44
N ASN A 76 0.29 1.75 22.11
CA ASN A 76 1.56 1.74 21.38
C ASN A 76 1.63 2.83 20.30
N TRP A 77 2.53 3.81 20.42
CA TRP A 77 2.60 4.93 19.49
C TRP A 77 3.06 4.51 18.09
N ILE A 78 3.84 3.43 18.01
CA ILE A 78 4.32 2.87 16.73
C ILE A 78 3.15 2.31 15.91
N LEU A 79 2.09 1.81 16.56
CA LEU A 79 0.87 1.41 15.86
C LEU A 79 0.21 2.59 15.15
N TYR A 80 0.04 3.71 15.83
CA TYR A 80 -0.56 4.90 15.22
C TYR A 80 0.33 5.44 14.10
N LEU A 81 1.66 5.43 14.28
CA LEU A 81 2.59 5.84 13.23
C LEU A 81 2.45 4.95 11.98
N LYS A 82 2.49 3.61 12.12
CA LYS A 82 2.39 2.73 10.93
C LYS A 82 1.04 2.87 10.23
N VAL A 83 -0.06 3.07 10.97
CA VAL A 83 -1.39 3.30 10.41
C VAL A 83 -1.43 4.64 9.69
N GLY A 84 -0.86 5.69 10.29
CA GLY A 84 -0.73 7.01 9.66
C GLY A 84 0.09 6.97 8.38
N LEU A 85 1.22 6.26 8.37
CA LEU A 85 2.03 6.06 7.15
C LEU A 85 1.24 5.33 6.07
N PHE A 86 0.49 4.28 6.43
CA PHE A 86 -0.34 3.55 5.47
C PHE A 86 -1.46 4.42 4.90
N ILE A 87 -2.08 5.28 5.71
CA ILE A 87 -3.07 6.27 5.24
C ILE A 87 -2.43 7.27 4.28
N ILE A 88 -1.24 7.79 4.60
CA ILE A 88 -0.50 8.71 3.72
C ILE A 88 -0.21 8.05 2.37
N VAL A 89 0.25 6.79 2.37
CA VAL A 89 0.44 6.00 1.15
C VAL A 89 -0.86 5.88 0.35
N GLY A 90 -1.99 5.57 1.00
CA GLY A 90 -3.29 5.54 0.36
C GLY A 90 -3.70 6.89 -0.26
N VAL A 91 -3.50 8.00 0.44
CA VAL A 91 -3.82 9.35 -0.06
C VAL A 91 -2.93 9.74 -1.24
N LEU A 92 -1.63 9.47 -1.16
CA LEU A 92 -0.68 9.72 -2.24
C LEU A 92 -1.07 8.97 -3.52
N SER A 93 -1.54 7.72 -3.38
CA SER A 93 -1.89 6.86 -4.51
C SER A 93 -3.06 7.38 -5.36
N ILE A 94 -3.87 8.28 -4.81
CA ILE A 94 -4.95 8.93 -5.56
C ILE A 94 -4.39 9.71 -6.77
N ILE A 95 -3.17 10.25 -6.68
CA ILE A 95 -2.52 11.01 -7.75
C ILE A 95 -2.26 10.12 -8.99
N PRO A 96 -1.47 9.02 -8.91
CA PRO A 96 -1.30 8.10 -10.02
C PRO A 96 -2.62 7.46 -10.47
N THR A 97 -3.50 7.05 -9.55
CA THR A 97 -4.80 6.46 -9.90
C THR A 97 -5.63 7.35 -10.83
N ARG A 98 -5.77 8.64 -10.49
CA ARG A 98 -6.51 9.60 -11.33
C ARG A 98 -5.84 9.78 -12.68
N PHE A 99 -4.51 9.85 -12.71
CA PHE A 99 -3.77 10.03 -13.95
C PHE A 99 -3.92 8.81 -14.88
N PHE A 100 -3.71 7.59 -14.39
CA PHE A 100 -3.86 6.36 -15.18
C PHE A 100 -5.29 6.18 -15.66
N SER A 101 -6.28 6.40 -14.79
CA SER A 101 -7.70 6.30 -15.14
C SER A 101 -8.11 7.32 -16.21
N LYS A 102 -7.55 8.55 -16.18
CA LYS A 102 -7.85 9.56 -17.20
C LYS A 102 -7.22 9.26 -18.57
N HIS A 103 -6.02 8.66 -18.61
CA HIS A 103 -5.23 8.58 -19.86
C HIS A 103 -5.13 7.18 -20.49
N HIS A 104 -5.75 6.14 -19.91
CA HIS A 104 -5.66 4.76 -20.43
C HIS A 104 -6.43 4.49 -21.74
N LYS A 105 -7.39 5.34 -22.14
CA LYS A 105 -8.22 5.13 -23.35
C LYS A 105 -7.55 5.70 -24.59
N GLY A 106 -7.82 5.09 -25.75
CA GLY A 106 -7.29 5.45 -27.08
C GLY A 106 -6.54 4.30 -27.75
N GLU A 107 -5.89 4.59 -28.88
CA GLU A 107 -5.20 3.59 -29.70
C GLU A 107 -3.95 3.03 -29.01
N PRO A 108 -3.68 1.71 -29.09
CA PRO A 108 -2.64 1.06 -28.28
C PRO A 108 -1.23 1.68 -28.40
N ASP A 109 -0.89 2.17 -29.59
CA ASP A 109 0.44 2.67 -29.94
C ASP A 109 0.61 4.18 -29.70
N ASP A 110 -0.48 4.89 -29.42
CA ASP A 110 -0.42 6.29 -28.99
C ASP A 110 0.43 6.42 -27.72
N THR A 111 1.21 7.48 -27.63
CA THR A 111 2.01 7.80 -26.45
C THR A 111 1.32 8.80 -25.54
N VAL A 112 1.59 8.68 -24.24
CA VAL A 112 1.16 9.60 -23.21
C VAL A 112 2.37 10.07 -22.44
N VAL A 113 2.56 11.39 -22.36
CA VAL A 113 3.61 12.02 -21.56
C VAL A 113 3.25 11.90 -20.07
N ILE A 114 4.17 11.39 -19.27
CA ILE A 114 4.02 11.21 -17.84
C ILE A 114 4.56 12.44 -17.09
N PRO A 115 3.74 13.12 -16.27
CA PRO A 115 4.22 14.17 -15.39
C PRO A 115 5.25 13.63 -14.39
N GLY A 116 6.37 14.33 -14.19
CA GLY A 116 7.44 13.89 -13.28
C GLY A 116 7.00 13.65 -11.83
N ILE A 117 5.90 14.29 -11.39
CA ILE A 117 5.30 14.06 -10.08
C ILE A 117 4.82 12.61 -9.89
N ILE A 118 4.34 11.94 -10.94
CA ILE A 118 3.84 10.55 -10.85
C ILE A 118 4.97 9.61 -10.38
N LYS A 119 6.14 9.72 -11.02
CA LYS A 119 7.31 8.91 -10.65
C LYS A 119 7.84 9.23 -9.26
N LYS A 120 7.74 10.49 -8.81
CA LYS A 120 8.12 10.90 -7.45
C LYS A 120 7.17 10.30 -6.41
N VAL A 121 5.87 10.37 -6.65
CA VAL A 121 4.84 9.80 -5.75
C VAL A 121 5.05 8.29 -5.58
N ILE A 122 5.18 7.54 -6.68
CA ILE A 122 5.44 6.09 -6.64
C ILE A 122 6.69 5.74 -5.80
N ARG A 123 7.76 6.55 -5.91
CA ARG A 123 8.98 6.35 -5.10
C ARG A 123 8.77 6.63 -3.61
N ILE A 124 8.00 7.66 -3.29
CA ILE A 124 7.65 8.00 -1.90
C ILE A 124 6.77 6.89 -1.31
N GLU A 125 5.75 6.42 -2.03
CA GLU A 125 4.92 5.28 -1.63
C GLU A 125 5.77 4.05 -1.32
N LEU A 126 6.72 3.73 -2.22
CA LEU A 126 7.62 2.60 -2.03
C LEU A 126 8.47 2.75 -0.75
N LEU A 127 9.05 3.94 -0.54
CA LEU A 127 9.84 4.23 0.66
C LEU A 127 9.01 4.08 1.94
N LEU A 128 7.82 4.67 1.98
CA LEU A 128 6.91 4.59 3.12
C LEU A 128 6.47 3.15 3.39
N MET A 129 6.16 2.38 2.33
CA MET A 129 5.82 0.96 2.43
C MET A 129 6.98 0.11 2.96
N PHE A 130 8.24 0.48 2.73
CA PHE A 130 9.40 -0.20 3.34
C PHE A 130 9.59 0.16 4.82
N LEU A 131 9.19 1.36 5.25
CA LEU A 131 9.25 1.75 6.66
C LEU A 131 8.20 1.02 7.52
N ILE A 132 7.03 0.72 6.97
CA ILE A 132 5.92 0.09 7.72
C ILE A 132 6.32 -1.28 8.32
N PRO A 133 6.96 -2.22 7.59
CA PRO A 133 7.46 -3.47 8.15
C PRO A 133 8.50 -3.28 9.27
N LEU A 134 9.40 -2.30 9.15
CA LEU A 134 10.36 -1.97 10.21
C LEU A 134 9.64 -1.51 11.49
N LEU A 135 8.62 -0.65 11.35
CA LEU A 135 7.80 -0.26 12.49
C LEU A 135 7.03 -1.46 13.07
N ALA A 136 6.55 -2.37 12.23
CA ALA A 136 5.86 -3.58 12.68
C ALA A 136 6.79 -4.50 13.47
N THR A 137 8.06 -4.68 13.06
CA THR A 137 9.04 -5.50 13.80
C THR A 137 9.43 -4.85 15.13
N LEU A 138 9.64 -3.53 15.16
CA LEU A 138 9.88 -2.79 16.40
C LEU A 138 8.71 -2.94 17.38
N MET A 139 7.48 -2.76 16.92
CA MET A 139 6.27 -2.93 17.72
C MET A 139 6.15 -4.37 18.26
N ALA A 140 6.43 -5.38 17.42
CA ALA A 140 6.39 -6.79 17.81
C ALA A 140 7.42 -7.14 18.90
N SER A 141 8.56 -6.43 18.92
CA SER A 141 9.58 -6.53 19.97
C SER A 141 9.24 -5.77 21.26
N GLY A 142 8.05 -5.18 21.35
CA GLY A 142 7.58 -4.43 22.53
C GLY A 142 8.00 -2.96 22.57
N LYS A 143 8.65 -2.42 21.53
CA LYS A 143 9.00 -1.00 21.47
C LYS A 143 7.74 -0.15 21.28
N GLY A 144 7.78 1.07 21.81
CA GLY A 144 6.74 2.08 21.62
C GLY A 144 5.49 1.93 22.49
N TYR A 145 5.46 0.94 23.39
CA TYR A 145 4.42 0.83 24.41
C TYR A 145 4.48 2.01 25.39
N PHE A 146 3.34 2.52 25.80
CA PHE A 146 3.21 3.57 26.81
C PHE A 146 2.09 3.22 27.81
N GLY A 147 2.38 3.39 29.09
CA GLY A 147 1.53 2.93 30.19
C GLY A 147 2.31 1.99 31.11
N GLU A 148 1.81 1.83 32.33
CA GLU A 148 2.30 0.83 33.30
C GLU A 148 2.06 -0.60 32.80
#